data_AF-A0A2V8XW58-F1
#
_entry.id   AF-A0A2V8XW58-F1
#
_cell.length_a   1.000
_cell.length_b   1.000
_cell.length_c   1.000
_cell.angle_alpha   90.00
_cell.angle_beta   90.00
_cell.angle_gamma   90.00
#
_symmetry.space_group_name_H-M   'P 1'
#
loop_
_entity.id
_entity.type
_entity.pdbx_description
1 polymer ?
#
loop_
_entity_poly.entity_id
_entity_poly.type
_entity_poly.pdbx_seq_one_letter_code
_entity_poly.pdbx_strand_id
1 'polypeptide(L)'
;MDDFTRRIAREQFALGHMQVGAVALPEIFPVLEGQMVPIEDIAKMVHEGKLESPVAEDIERKYEQFRQEFTVVYRKTLTLSRELASELSYLEQEAASVLVDGVIEELKEKYPGNSVAEYLEEVRHHLLDNLDPFKEREGEGEHDEEAPDGLPKPQGGPERDPFRVYGVNVILAHDNDDKSPVIFETTPTYANLFGTIQRAYDARGGWTSDFMDLRAGSLLRADGGFLIMYSLEALSEVGVWRALKRTLNHNRLEIQPLEMFYPFGGSAQKPEPIDINVKVILIGDRSLYELLYEYEEDFRKIFKVRVEFDEEMAMSDGVIAEYAGRLRALSEKEGLYPFDRGAFAAVLEYGVRQAGRRNKVTARFVDIADLAREAHYNAAAAGESVVRAAHVRGALSSKMERHNLIETRIREMIQEGTLLVDVQGSSVGQVNGLSVLEIGGYSFGKPVRITATAALGKAGLINIEREANLSGRFHDKGMHIIAGYLRSKFAQDKPLSLAASICFEQSYSGVDGDSASSTEIYALASALSGLPLRQDIAVTGSI
;
A
#
# COMPACT_ATOMS: atom_id res chain seq x y z
N MET A 1 16.69 -14.57 66.25
CA MET A 1 15.98 -13.40 66.77
C MET A 1 15.60 -13.57 68.23
N ASP A 2 14.91 -14.64 68.61
CA ASP A 2 14.41 -14.84 69.99
C ASP A 2 15.47 -14.79 71.10
N ASP A 3 16.66 -15.35 70.86
CA ASP A 3 17.76 -15.30 71.82
C ASP A 3 18.30 -13.87 72.02
N PHE A 4 18.39 -13.09 70.93
CA PHE A 4 18.75 -11.67 70.98
C PHE A 4 17.68 -10.86 71.72
N THR A 5 16.40 -11.05 71.39
CA THR A 5 15.27 -10.38 72.06
C THR A 5 15.24 -10.67 73.57
N ARG A 6 15.50 -11.93 73.98
CA ARG A 6 15.59 -12.30 75.40
C ARG A 6 16.80 -11.68 76.11
N ARG A 7 17.92 -11.49 75.41
CA ARG A 7 19.15 -10.92 75.97
C ARG A 7 19.03 -9.43 76.20
N ILE A 8 18.50 -8.69 75.22
CA ILE A 8 18.26 -7.24 75.36
C ILE A 8 17.18 -6.95 76.41
N ALA A 9 16.17 -7.82 76.55
CA ALA A 9 15.14 -7.70 77.58
C ALA A 9 15.67 -7.79 79.02
N ARG A 10 16.75 -8.55 79.25
CA ARG A 10 17.42 -8.63 80.57
C ARG A 10 18.18 -7.37 80.95
N GLU A 11 18.52 -6.56 79.95
CA GLU A 11 19.28 -5.31 80.10
C GLU A 11 18.36 -4.07 79.94
N GLN A 12 17.04 -4.26 80.06
CA GLN A 12 16.01 -3.22 79.91
C GLN A 12 15.91 -2.62 78.50
N PHE A 13 15.99 -3.44 77.45
CA PHE A 13 15.72 -3.04 76.06
C PHE A 13 14.70 -3.99 75.42
N ALA A 14 13.94 -3.52 74.44
CA ALA A 14 12.97 -4.32 73.71
C ALA A 14 13.00 -4.02 72.20
N LEU A 15 12.56 -4.99 71.40
CA LEU A 15 12.43 -4.82 69.95
C LEU A 15 10.99 -4.40 69.63
N GLY A 16 10.83 -3.26 68.99
CA GLY A 16 9.56 -2.71 68.53
C GLY A 16 9.58 -2.41 67.03
N HIS A 17 8.55 -1.74 66.53
CA HIS A 17 8.50 -1.25 65.16
C HIS A 17 8.38 0.27 65.18
N MET A 18 9.25 0.97 64.44
CA MET A 18 9.11 2.39 64.17
C MET A 18 8.54 2.58 62.77
N GLN A 19 7.54 3.44 62.65
CA GLN A 19 6.92 3.75 61.38
C GLN A 19 7.72 4.83 60.67
N VAL A 20 8.33 4.49 59.53
CA VAL A 20 9.08 5.41 58.68
C VAL A 20 8.34 5.54 57.36
N GLY A 21 7.50 6.58 57.25
CA GLY A 21 6.59 6.76 56.11
C GLY A 21 5.51 5.66 56.07
N ALA A 22 5.42 4.94 54.94
CA ALA A 22 4.44 3.86 54.75
C ALA A 22 4.95 2.47 55.21
N VAL A 23 6.16 2.37 55.76
CA VAL A 23 6.81 1.10 56.11
C VAL A 23 7.13 1.06 57.60
N ALA A 24 6.76 -0.03 58.27
CA ALA A 24 7.14 -0.30 59.65
C ALA A 24 8.48 -1.05 59.68
N LEU A 25 9.52 -0.44 60.26
CA LEU A 25 10.84 -1.03 60.39
C LEU A 25 11.10 -1.49 61.83
N PRO A 26 11.70 -2.66 62.05
CA PRO A 26 12.03 -3.13 63.39
C PRO A 26 13.17 -2.30 63.99
N GLU A 27 12.99 -1.83 65.22
CA GLU A 27 13.94 -0.96 65.94
C GLU A 27 14.06 -1.35 67.42
N ILE A 28 15.19 -0.99 68.04
CA ILE A 28 15.48 -1.28 69.45
C ILE A 28 15.10 -0.08 70.30
N PHE A 29 14.39 -0.31 71.40
CA PHE A 29 13.97 0.73 72.34
C PHE A 29 14.48 0.42 73.75
N PRO A 30 15.12 1.37 74.47
CA PRO A 30 15.28 1.27 75.92
C PRO A 30 13.91 1.23 76.62
N VAL A 31 13.83 0.45 77.70
CA VAL A 31 12.63 0.25 78.51
C VAL A 31 12.84 0.91 79.88
N LEU A 32 12.23 2.08 80.08
CA LEU A 32 12.27 2.83 81.33
C LEU A 32 10.87 2.78 81.97
N GLU A 33 10.79 2.39 83.25
CA GLU A 33 9.53 2.25 83.99
C GLU A 33 8.46 1.38 83.27
N GLY A 34 8.90 0.43 82.44
CA GLY A 34 8.02 -0.45 81.67
C GLY A 34 7.51 0.12 80.34
N GLN A 35 7.97 1.31 79.92
CA GLN A 35 7.63 1.92 78.62
C GLN A 35 8.83 1.92 77.68
N MET A 36 8.57 1.64 76.39
CA MET A 36 9.58 1.76 75.33
C MET A 36 9.77 3.23 74.96
N VAL A 37 10.99 3.73 75.07
CA VAL A 37 11.33 5.14 74.82
C VAL A 37 12.27 5.20 73.61
N PRO A 38 12.05 6.10 72.62
CA PRO A 38 13.00 6.31 71.53
C PRO A 38 14.36 6.78 72.07
N ILE A 39 15.46 6.30 71.46
CA ILE A 39 16.81 6.68 71.91
C ILE A 39 17.06 8.19 71.86
N GLU A 40 16.41 8.89 70.92
CA GLU A 40 16.49 10.34 70.74
C GLU A 40 15.95 11.13 71.94
N ASP A 41 15.07 10.52 72.74
CA ASP A 41 14.46 11.15 73.91
C ASP A 41 15.29 10.98 75.19
N ILE A 42 16.30 10.10 75.20
CA ILE A 42 17.19 9.90 76.37
C ILE A 42 17.97 11.18 76.71
N ALA A 43 18.52 11.87 75.70
CA ALA A 43 19.22 13.13 75.89
C ALA A 43 18.30 14.24 76.45
N LYS A 44 17.02 14.25 76.06
CA LYS A 44 16.00 15.18 76.59
C LYS A 44 15.69 14.86 78.05
N MET A 45 15.59 13.58 78.43
CA MET A 45 15.29 13.15 79.80
C MET A 45 16.42 13.49 80.79
N VAL A 46 17.69 13.52 80.35
CA VAL A 46 18.83 14.02 81.14
C VAL A 46 18.72 15.53 81.38
N HIS A 47 18.36 16.29 80.34
CA HIS A 47 18.19 17.74 80.44
C HIS A 47 17.02 18.15 81.36
N GLU A 48 15.97 17.33 81.40
CA GLU A 48 14.80 17.49 82.28
C GLU A 48 15.01 16.98 83.72
N GLY A 49 16.19 16.44 84.04
CA GLY A 49 16.54 15.93 85.38
C GLY A 49 15.85 14.61 85.77
N LYS A 50 15.22 13.92 84.80
CA LYS A 50 14.54 12.62 85.01
C LYS A 50 15.48 11.43 84.94
N LEU A 51 16.68 11.61 84.40
CA LEU A 51 17.71 10.57 84.30
C LEU A 51 19.08 11.13 84.71
N GLU A 52 19.87 10.35 85.46
CA GLU A 52 21.24 10.73 85.80
C GLU A 52 22.18 10.54 84.60
N SER A 53 23.08 11.49 84.35
CA SER A 53 24.07 11.45 83.26
C SER A 53 24.85 10.12 83.14
N PRO A 54 25.37 9.49 84.22
CA PRO A 54 26.07 8.21 84.09
C PRO A 54 25.16 7.05 83.65
N VAL A 55 23.86 7.12 83.93
CA VAL A 55 22.89 6.09 83.51
C VAL A 55 22.55 6.27 82.03
N ALA A 56 22.41 7.51 81.56
CA ALA A 56 22.19 7.81 80.15
C ALA A 56 23.37 7.35 79.26
N GLU A 57 24.61 7.63 79.69
CA GLU A 57 25.81 7.17 78.98
C GLU A 57 25.89 5.63 78.91
N ASP A 58 25.46 4.92 79.96
CA ASP A 58 25.40 3.45 79.94
C ASP A 58 24.31 2.94 78.98
N ILE A 59 23.14 3.57 78.95
CA ILE A 59 22.05 3.25 78.01
C ILE A 59 22.47 3.49 76.56
N GLU A 60 23.09 4.63 76.25
CA GLU A 60 23.57 4.95 74.90
C GLU A 60 24.66 3.98 74.44
N ARG A 61 25.60 3.63 75.33
CA ARG A 61 26.64 2.63 75.03
C ARG A 61 26.04 1.25 74.76
N LYS A 62 25.11 0.78 75.61
CA LYS A 62 24.42 -0.49 75.43
C LYS A 62 23.54 -0.50 74.19
N TYR A 63 22.87 0.62 73.90
CA TYR A 63 22.08 0.79 72.68
C TYR A 63 22.94 0.62 71.43
N GLU A 64 24.09 1.30 71.36
CA GLU A 64 24.97 1.21 70.19
C GLU A 64 25.54 -0.21 70.04
N GLN A 65 25.87 -0.87 71.15
CA GLN A 65 26.27 -2.28 71.14
C GLN A 65 25.16 -3.20 70.62
N PHE A 66 23.93 -3.08 71.14
CA PHE A 66 22.80 -3.88 70.72
C PHE A 66 22.37 -3.57 69.29
N ARG A 67 22.51 -2.33 68.82
CA ARG A 67 22.23 -1.94 67.44
C ARG A 67 23.21 -2.59 66.46
N GLN A 68 24.49 -2.64 66.80
CA GLN A 68 25.50 -3.35 66.02
C GLN A 68 25.20 -4.86 65.96
N GLU A 69 24.87 -5.46 67.11
CA GLU A 69 24.47 -6.87 67.19
C GLU A 69 23.17 -7.15 66.42
N PHE A 70 22.14 -6.31 66.55
CA PHE A 70 20.89 -6.42 65.82
C PHE A 70 21.10 -6.32 64.32
N THR A 71 21.97 -5.43 63.86
CA THR A 71 22.31 -5.33 62.43
C THR A 71 22.87 -6.66 61.91
N VAL A 72 23.72 -7.34 62.69
CA VAL A 72 24.26 -8.66 62.33
C VAL A 72 23.17 -9.73 62.32
N VAL A 73 22.33 -9.79 63.37
CA VAL A 73 21.26 -10.78 63.48
C VAL A 73 20.15 -10.57 62.45
N TYR A 74 19.78 -9.32 62.16
CA TYR A 74 18.76 -8.95 61.20
C TYR A 74 19.22 -9.22 59.77
N ARG A 75 20.47 -8.89 59.42
CA ARG A 75 21.07 -9.31 58.13
C ARG A 75 21.01 -10.83 57.98
N LYS A 76 21.42 -11.57 59.02
CA LYS A 76 21.35 -13.04 59.00
C LYS A 76 19.92 -13.55 58.81
N THR A 77 18.93 -12.89 59.44
CA THR A 77 17.50 -13.23 59.31
C THR A 77 16.98 -12.95 57.90
N LEU A 78 17.35 -11.82 57.28
CA LEU A 78 17.03 -11.53 55.88
C LEU A 78 17.69 -12.52 54.92
N THR A 79 18.94 -12.92 55.18
CA THR A 79 19.62 -13.95 54.38
C THR A 79 18.90 -15.29 54.50
N LEU A 80 18.58 -15.75 55.73
CA LEU A 80 17.81 -16.96 55.98
C LEU A 80 16.40 -16.92 55.37
N SER A 81 15.75 -15.75 55.39
CA SER A 81 14.44 -15.56 54.78
C SER A 81 14.50 -15.64 53.25
N ARG A 82 15.55 -15.09 52.63
CA ARG A 82 15.82 -15.25 51.19
C ARG A 82 16.17 -16.69 50.82
N GLU A 83 17.00 -17.35 51.62
CA GLU A 83 17.35 -18.77 51.45
C GLU A 83 16.10 -19.65 51.55
N LEU A 84 15.25 -19.42 52.56
CA LEU A 84 13.97 -20.11 52.70
C LEU A 84 13.05 -19.86 51.51
N ALA A 85 12.93 -18.61 51.04
CA ALA A 85 12.12 -18.30 49.87
C ALA A 85 12.65 -18.98 48.59
N SER A 86 13.97 -19.04 48.41
CA SER A 86 14.57 -19.75 47.27
C SER A 86 14.40 -21.28 47.36
N GLU A 87 14.55 -21.86 48.55
CA GLU A 87 14.35 -23.30 48.77
C GLU A 87 12.88 -23.69 48.59
N LEU A 88 11.95 -22.85 49.07
CA LEU A 88 10.52 -23.04 48.83
C LEU A 88 10.19 -22.96 47.34
N SER A 89 10.70 -21.95 46.64
CA SER A 89 10.51 -21.81 45.18
C SER A 89 11.10 -23.01 44.42
N TYR A 90 12.26 -23.51 44.84
CA TYR A 90 12.87 -24.70 44.24
C TYR A 90 12.02 -25.96 44.47
N LEU A 91 11.53 -26.18 45.69
CA LEU A 91 10.65 -27.32 46.01
C LEU A 91 9.32 -27.24 45.25
N GLU A 92 8.75 -26.04 45.09
CA GLU A 92 7.54 -25.79 44.29
C GLU A 92 7.81 -26.10 42.81
N GLN A 93 8.94 -25.65 42.26
CA GLN A 93 9.37 -25.97 40.90
C GLN A 93 9.56 -27.47 40.69
N GLU A 94 10.23 -28.16 41.62
CA GLU A 94 10.46 -29.60 41.55
C GLU A 94 9.13 -30.37 41.58
N ALA A 95 8.22 -30.01 42.49
CA ALA A 95 6.89 -30.62 42.58
C ALA A 95 6.05 -30.38 41.30
N ALA A 96 6.06 -29.15 40.77
CA ALA A 96 5.35 -28.80 39.54
C ALA A 96 5.96 -29.49 38.30
N SER A 97 7.28 -29.63 38.25
CA SER A 97 8.00 -30.23 37.11
C SER A 97 7.51 -31.64 36.78
N VAL A 98 7.15 -32.45 37.78
CA VAL A 98 6.66 -33.82 37.57
C VAL A 98 5.38 -33.85 36.73
N LEU A 99 4.49 -32.87 36.92
CA LEU A 99 3.24 -32.74 36.16
C LEU A 99 3.48 -32.08 34.80
N VAL A 100 4.26 -30.99 34.78
CA VAL A 100 4.53 -30.19 33.58
C VAL A 100 5.31 -31.01 32.56
N ASP A 101 6.37 -31.70 32.99
CA ASP A 101 7.22 -32.52 32.11
C ASP A 101 6.39 -33.63 31.45
N GLY A 102 5.49 -34.27 32.19
CA GLY A 102 4.61 -35.32 31.64
C GLY A 102 3.72 -34.81 30.50
N VAL A 103 3.09 -33.64 30.67
CA VAL A 103 2.21 -33.05 29.65
C VAL A 103 3.01 -32.51 28.46
N ILE A 104 4.16 -31.88 28.72
CA ILE A 104 5.03 -31.33 27.67
C ILE A 104 5.58 -32.44 26.78
N GLU A 105 6.01 -33.55 27.35
CA GLU A 105 6.47 -34.70 26.56
C GLU A 105 5.33 -35.34 25.74
N GLU A 106 4.11 -35.46 26.30
CA GLU A 106 2.93 -35.91 25.53
C GLU A 106 2.64 -34.98 24.33
N LEU A 107 2.75 -33.66 24.51
CA LEU A 107 2.56 -32.69 23.43
C LEU A 107 3.68 -32.77 22.37
N LYS A 108 4.94 -32.95 22.78
CA LYS A 108 6.07 -33.15 21.86
C LYS A 108 5.90 -34.43 21.02
N GLU A 109 5.39 -35.51 21.61
CA GLU A 109 5.07 -36.75 20.89
C GLU A 109 3.92 -36.56 19.90
N LYS A 110 2.87 -35.83 20.30
CA LYS A 110 1.69 -35.57 19.46
C LYS A 110 1.98 -34.62 18.29
N TYR A 111 2.84 -33.63 18.49
CA TYR A 111 3.16 -32.59 17.50
C TYR A 111 4.66 -32.59 17.16
N PRO A 112 5.11 -33.48 16.25
CA PRO A 112 6.52 -33.57 15.90
C PRO A 112 6.98 -32.34 15.10
N GLY A 113 8.03 -31.67 15.58
CA GLY A 113 8.68 -30.57 14.86
C GLY A 113 9.68 -29.82 15.75
N ASN A 114 10.84 -29.46 15.20
CA ASN A 114 11.92 -28.83 15.99
C ASN A 114 11.47 -27.50 16.62
N SER A 115 10.82 -26.62 15.86
CA SER A 115 10.33 -25.33 16.36
C SER A 115 9.19 -25.47 17.38
N VAL A 116 8.35 -26.50 17.23
CA VAL A 116 7.29 -26.80 18.21
C VAL A 116 7.90 -27.32 19.51
N ALA A 117 8.91 -28.19 19.42
CA ALA A 117 9.62 -28.71 20.58
C ALA A 117 10.38 -27.60 21.34
N GLU A 118 11.00 -26.66 20.61
CA GLU A 118 11.65 -25.47 21.19
C GLU A 118 10.63 -24.57 21.90
N TYR A 119 9.50 -24.26 21.26
CA TYR A 119 8.41 -23.51 21.88
C TYR A 119 7.87 -24.20 23.14
N LEU A 120 7.62 -25.51 23.09
CA LEU A 120 7.14 -26.26 24.26
C LEU A 120 8.16 -26.27 25.41
N GLU A 121 9.45 -26.26 25.11
CA GLU A 121 10.50 -26.15 26.12
C GLU A 121 10.55 -24.74 26.74
N GLU A 122 10.35 -23.69 25.94
CA GLU A 122 10.20 -22.32 26.46
C GLU A 122 8.96 -22.18 27.35
N VAL A 123 7.83 -22.78 26.94
CA VAL A 123 6.60 -22.84 27.76
C VAL A 123 6.87 -23.55 29.08
N ARG A 124 7.56 -24.70 29.03
CA ARG A 124 7.96 -25.46 30.23
C ARG A 124 8.78 -24.60 31.19
N HIS A 125 9.84 -23.96 30.71
CA HIS A 125 10.69 -23.09 31.53
C HIS A 125 9.90 -21.91 32.12
N HIS A 126 9.13 -21.20 31.28
CA HIS A 126 8.37 -20.04 31.72
C HIS A 126 7.32 -20.41 32.78
N LEU A 127 6.65 -21.54 32.63
CA LEU A 127 5.63 -22.00 33.57
C LEU A 127 6.25 -22.37 34.93
N LEU A 128 7.38 -23.07 34.95
CA LEU A 128 8.10 -23.40 36.19
C LEU A 128 8.68 -22.15 36.88
N ASP A 129 9.14 -21.16 36.12
CA ASP A 129 9.64 -19.90 36.69
C ASP A 129 8.52 -18.99 37.20
N ASN A 130 7.27 -19.20 36.77
CA ASN A 130 6.13 -18.34 37.09
C ASN A 130 4.91 -19.16 37.55
N LEU A 131 5.05 -19.88 38.65
CA LEU A 131 3.97 -20.69 39.23
C LEU A 131 2.91 -19.87 39.97
N ASP A 132 3.26 -18.69 40.47
CA ASP A 132 2.38 -17.86 41.31
C ASP A 132 1.00 -17.53 40.69
N PRO A 133 0.87 -17.23 39.38
CA PRO A 133 -0.43 -16.98 38.75
C PRO A 133 -1.36 -18.20 38.69
N PHE A 134 -0.82 -19.41 38.89
CA PHE A 134 -1.56 -20.67 38.82
C PHE A 134 -1.87 -21.26 40.20
N LYS A 135 -1.39 -20.61 41.27
CA LYS A 135 -1.73 -20.99 42.63
C LYS A 135 -3.18 -20.57 42.88
N GLU A 136 -4.05 -21.52 43.18
CA GLU A 136 -5.34 -21.18 43.78
C GLU A 136 -5.08 -20.35 45.03
N ARG A 137 -5.66 -19.15 45.10
CA ARG A 137 -5.82 -18.47 46.39
C ARG A 137 -6.86 -19.28 47.16
N GLU A 138 -6.43 -20.25 47.95
CA GLU A 138 -7.27 -20.87 48.97
C GLU A 138 -7.81 -19.74 49.87
N GLY A 139 -9.05 -19.29 49.61
CA GLY A 139 -9.68 -18.15 50.27
C GLY A 139 -10.49 -17.18 49.39
N GLU A 140 -10.49 -17.29 48.06
CA GLU A 140 -11.38 -16.47 47.19
C GLU A 140 -12.62 -17.24 46.69
N GLY A 141 -13.15 -18.11 47.54
CA GLY A 141 -14.55 -18.49 47.53
C GLY A 141 -15.31 -17.65 48.55
N GLU A 142 -16.18 -16.75 48.09
CA GLU A 142 -17.27 -16.13 48.86
C GLU A 142 -16.97 -15.71 50.31
N HIS A 143 -15.93 -14.91 50.56
CA HIS A 143 -15.83 -14.19 51.83
C HIS A 143 -15.48 -12.72 51.58
N ASP A 144 -16.53 -11.88 51.59
CA ASP A 144 -16.43 -10.45 51.88
C ASP A 144 -15.87 -10.30 53.31
N GLU A 145 -14.54 -10.39 53.46
CA GLU A 145 -13.89 -9.87 54.66
C GLU A 145 -13.66 -8.37 54.50
N GLU A 146 -14.46 -7.60 55.24
CA GLU A 146 -14.31 -6.17 55.42
C GLU A 146 -12.90 -5.85 55.97
N ALA A 147 -12.06 -5.25 55.13
CA ALA A 147 -10.85 -4.60 55.59
C ALA A 147 -11.24 -3.37 56.44
N PRO A 148 -10.68 -3.19 57.66
CA PRO A 148 -10.81 -1.93 58.37
C PRO A 148 -9.98 -0.86 57.65
N ASP A 149 -10.54 0.35 57.58
CA ASP A 149 -9.99 1.57 56.97
C ASP A 149 -9.90 1.64 55.43
N GLY A 150 -11.01 2.10 54.83
CA GLY A 150 -11.11 3.41 54.15
C GLY A 150 -10.20 3.76 52.95
N LEU A 151 -9.23 2.92 52.59
CA LEU A 151 -8.42 3.08 51.39
C LEU A 151 -9.10 2.35 50.23
N PRO A 152 -9.30 3.01 49.07
CA PRO A 152 -9.78 2.31 47.90
C PRO A 152 -8.73 1.26 47.51
N LYS A 153 -9.11 -0.02 47.58
CA LYS A 153 -8.33 -1.10 46.94
C LYS A 153 -8.08 -0.66 45.49
N PRO A 154 -6.85 -0.76 44.96
CA PRO A 154 -6.69 -0.72 43.51
C PRO A 154 -7.57 -1.85 42.99
N GLN A 155 -8.65 -1.50 42.29
CA GLN A 155 -9.47 -2.49 41.62
C GLN A 155 -8.51 -3.39 40.84
N GLY A 156 -8.42 -4.65 41.28
CA GLY A 156 -7.78 -5.72 40.54
C GLY A 156 -8.55 -5.80 39.24
N GLY A 157 -8.13 -5.00 38.26
CA GLY A 157 -8.78 -5.02 36.97
C GLY A 157 -8.53 -6.36 36.30
N PRO A 158 -9.19 -6.60 35.16
CA PRO A 158 -9.47 -7.94 34.66
C PRO A 158 -8.22 -8.80 34.76
N GLU A 159 -8.30 -9.87 35.55
CA GLU A 159 -7.30 -10.92 35.56
C GLU A 159 -7.04 -11.26 34.10
N ARG A 160 -5.83 -10.92 33.63
CA ARG A 160 -5.37 -11.44 32.35
C ARG A 160 -5.38 -12.94 32.55
N ASP A 161 -6.20 -13.63 31.76
CA ASP A 161 -6.20 -15.08 31.68
C ASP A 161 -4.73 -15.55 31.66
N PRO A 162 -4.23 -16.20 32.73
CA PRO A 162 -2.83 -16.56 32.85
C PRO A 162 -2.42 -17.60 31.81
N PHE A 163 -3.39 -18.25 31.15
CA PHE A 163 -3.14 -19.20 30.06
C PHE A 163 -2.95 -18.51 28.70
N ARG A 164 -3.36 -17.25 28.54
CA ARG A 164 -3.30 -16.54 27.25
C ARG A 164 -1.88 -16.39 26.72
N VAL A 165 -0.87 -16.29 27.59
CA VAL A 165 0.54 -16.20 27.21
C VAL A 165 1.07 -17.47 26.54
N TYR A 166 0.39 -18.61 26.71
CA TYR A 166 0.72 -19.90 26.10
C TYR A 166 -0.21 -20.26 24.93
N GLY A 167 -1.06 -19.33 24.49
CA GLY A 167 -1.92 -19.54 23.33
C GLY A 167 -1.10 -19.72 22.05
N VAL A 168 -1.72 -20.36 21.04
CA VAL A 168 -1.17 -20.43 19.67
C VAL A 168 -2.09 -19.65 18.74
N ASN A 169 -1.54 -18.62 18.09
CA ASN A 169 -2.26 -17.84 17.09
C ASN A 169 -2.06 -18.47 15.70
N VAL A 170 -3.10 -19.10 15.16
CA VAL A 170 -3.07 -19.64 13.79
C VAL A 170 -3.38 -18.51 12.81
N ILE A 171 -2.34 -17.96 12.19
CA ILE A 171 -2.45 -16.79 11.30
C ILE A 171 -2.71 -17.23 9.84
N LEU A 172 -2.21 -18.41 9.47
CA LEU A 172 -2.41 -19.02 8.16
C LEU A 172 -2.54 -20.53 8.35
N ALA A 173 -3.53 -21.13 7.68
CA ALA A 173 -3.70 -22.58 7.59
C ALA A 173 -4.04 -22.93 6.14
N HIS A 174 -3.44 -24.00 5.65
CA HIS A 174 -3.71 -24.58 4.35
C HIS A 174 -4.10 -26.04 4.52
N ASP A 175 -5.10 -26.49 3.78
CA ASP A 175 -5.43 -27.91 3.69
C ASP A 175 -4.53 -28.57 2.63
N ASN A 176 -4.23 -29.86 2.79
CA ASN A 176 -3.36 -30.59 1.86
C ASN A 176 -3.92 -30.69 0.43
N ASP A 177 -5.24 -30.53 0.27
CA ASP A 177 -5.93 -30.54 -1.02
C ASP A 177 -6.07 -29.14 -1.64
N ASP A 178 -5.57 -28.09 -0.98
CA ASP A 178 -5.67 -26.72 -1.48
C ASP A 178 -4.83 -26.52 -2.73
N LYS A 179 -5.41 -25.81 -3.70
CA LYS A 179 -4.67 -25.31 -4.86
C LYS A 179 -3.76 -24.16 -4.43
N SER A 180 -2.69 -23.93 -5.19
CA SER A 180 -1.82 -22.77 -4.97
C SER A 180 -2.63 -21.48 -4.87
N PRO A 181 -2.44 -20.67 -3.81
CA PRO A 181 -3.24 -19.48 -3.58
C PRO A 181 -3.03 -18.45 -4.69
N VAL A 182 -4.11 -17.80 -5.12
CA VAL A 182 -4.07 -16.67 -6.06
C VAL A 182 -4.78 -15.51 -5.38
N ILE A 183 -4.00 -14.61 -4.79
CA ILE A 183 -4.50 -13.46 -4.05
C ILE A 183 -4.43 -12.23 -4.93
N PHE A 184 -5.58 -11.61 -5.18
CA PHE A 184 -5.66 -10.31 -5.86
C PHE A 184 -5.85 -9.22 -4.80
N GLU A 185 -4.83 -8.39 -4.58
CA GLU A 185 -4.89 -7.28 -3.64
C GLU A 185 -5.25 -5.99 -4.39
N THR A 186 -6.49 -5.54 -4.20
CA THR A 186 -7.03 -4.30 -4.79
C THR A 186 -6.70 -3.05 -3.97
N THR A 187 -6.16 -3.21 -2.76
CA THR A 187 -5.87 -2.09 -1.86
C THR A 187 -4.57 -2.39 -1.11
N PRO A 188 -3.42 -2.29 -1.81
CA PRO A 188 -2.11 -2.74 -1.34
C PRO A 188 -1.49 -1.81 -0.28
N THR A 189 -2.24 -1.48 0.78
CA THR A 189 -1.72 -0.77 1.95
C THR A 189 -0.67 -1.61 2.67
N TYR A 190 0.17 -0.95 3.47
CA TYR A 190 1.21 -1.64 4.24
C TYR A 190 0.64 -2.76 5.12
N ALA A 191 -0.45 -2.48 5.85
CA ALA A 191 -1.09 -3.46 6.73
C ALA A 191 -1.71 -4.62 5.93
N ASN A 192 -2.37 -4.34 4.80
CA ASN A 192 -2.98 -5.39 3.98
C ASN A 192 -1.93 -6.30 3.34
N LEU A 193 -0.78 -5.77 2.91
CA LEU A 193 0.26 -6.57 2.27
C LEU A 193 1.10 -7.36 3.27
N PHE A 194 1.64 -6.68 4.28
CA PHE A 194 2.65 -7.26 5.18
C PHE A 194 2.05 -7.81 6.48
N GLY A 195 0.77 -7.53 6.75
CA GLY A 195 0.13 -7.86 8.02
C GLY A 195 0.27 -6.74 9.03
N THR A 196 -0.38 -6.92 10.18
CA THR A 196 -0.39 -5.92 11.26
C THR A 196 -0.57 -6.59 12.61
N ILE A 197 -0.21 -5.86 13.66
CA ILE A 197 -0.52 -6.21 15.05
C ILE A 197 -1.68 -5.31 15.46
N GLN A 198 -2.87 -5.90 15.62
CA GLN A 198 -4.03 -5.14 16.07
C GLN A 198 -3.80 -4.68 17.51
N ARG A 199 -4.31 -3.49 17.85
CA ARG A 199 -4.30 -3.01 19.23
C ARG A 199 -5.68 -3.20 19.83
N ALA A 200 -5.75 -3.90 20.96
CA ALA A 200 -6.95 -3.99 21.76
C ALA A 200 -7.01 -2.81 22.74
N TYR A 201 -8.19 -2.19 22.84
CA TYR A 201 -8.46 -1.16 23.83
C TYR A 201 -8.80 -1.84 25.16
N ASP A 202 -7.99 -1.63 26.19
CA ASP A 202 -8.33 -2.13 27.51
C ASP A 202 -9.44 -1.28 28.16
N ALA A 203 -10.17 -1.86 29.13
CA ALA A 203 -11.24 -1.18 29.84
C ALA A 203 -10.78 0.03 30.68
N ARG A 204 -9.46 0.23 30.86
CA ARG A 204 -8.84 1.33 31.60
C ARG A 204 -8.29 2.43 30.67
N GLY A 205 -8.50 2.33 29.36
CA GLY A 205 -8.05 3.29 28.36
C GLY A 205 -6.59 3.14 27.91
N GLY A 206 -5.94 2.03 28.27
CA GLY A 206 -4.61 1.65 27.80
C GLY A 206 -4.65 0.90 26.47
N TRP A 207 -3.62 1.12 25.65
CA TRP A 207 -3.37 0.33 24.46
C TRP A 207 -2.61 -0.93 24.86
N THR A 208 -3.19 -2.11 24.60
CA THR A 208 -2.49 -3.39 24.76
C THR A 208 -2.53 -4.17 23.46
N SER A 209 -1.46 -4.90 23.15
CA SER A 209 -1.39 -5.80 22.01
C SER A 209 -0.52 -6.99 22.39
N ASP A 210 -0.99 -8.19 22.08
CA ASP A 210 -0.19 -9.40 22.23
C ASP A 210 -0.08 -10.18 20.91
N PHE A 211 0.60 -11.33 20.94
CA PHE A 211 0.88 -12.10 19.72
C PHE A 211 -0.40 -12.73 19.13
N MET A 212 -1.50 -12.80 19.89
CA MET A 212 -2.82 -13.25 19.41
C MET A 212 -3.51 -12.19 18.55
N ASP A 213 -3.05 -10.94 18.61
CA ASP A 213 -3.53 -9.83 17.79
C ASP A 213 -2.80 -9.70 16.45
N LEU A 214 -1.85 -10.59 16.16
CA LEU A 214 -1.15 -10.66 14.89
C LEU A 214 -2.10 -11.11 13.77
N ARG A 215 -2.07 -10.40 12.64
CA ARG A 215 -2.90 -10.66 11.45
C ARG A 215 -2.04 -10.80 10.21
N ALA A 216 -2.33 -11.83 9.41
CA ALA A 216 -1.66 -12.07 8.14
C ALA A 216 -1.99 -10.98 7.12
N GLY A 217 -0.97 -10.57 6.36
CA GLY A 217 -1.16 -9.83 5.13
C GLY A 217 -1.36 -10.73 3.91
N SER A 218 -1.68 -10.13 2.78
CA SER A 218 -1.84 -10.75 1.48
C SER A 218 -0.56 -11.44 0.97
N LEU A 219 0.64 -10.99 1.38
CA LEU A 219 1.88 -11.71 1.09
C LEU A 219 1.90 -13.08 1.77
N LEU A 220 1.58 -13.13 3.07
CA LEU A 220 1.55 -14.39 3.80
C LEU A 220 0.44 -15.31 3.28
N ARG A 221 -0.74 -14.77 2.99
CA ARG A 221 -1.84 -15.53 2.38
C ARG A 221 -1.53 -16.07 0.98
N ALA A 222 -0.58 -15.47 0.27
CA ALA A 222 -0.14 -15.89 -1.06
C ALA A 222 1.05 -16.84 -1.01
N ASP A 223 1.50 -17.26 0.17
CA ASP A 223 2.62 -18.19 0.34
C ASP A 223 2.37 -19.50 -0.42
N GLY A 224 3.38 -19.96 -1.18
CA GLY A 224 3.26 -21.09 -2.09
C GLY A 224 2.50 -20.81 -3.40
N GLY A 225 2.11 -19.55 -3.67
CA GLY A 225 1.27 -19.18 -4.82
C GLY A 225 1.61 -17.81 -5.43
N PHE A 226 0.57 -17.03 -5.71
CA PHE A 226 0.63 -15.80 -6.48
C PHE A 226 -0.04 -14.63 -5.75
N LEU A 227 0.64 -13.48 -5.74
CA LEU A 227 0.09 -12.20 -5.33
C LEU A 227 0.00 -11.28 -6.54
N ILE A 228 -1.21 -10.81 -6.86
CA ILE A 228 -1.48 -9.92 -7.98
C ILE A 228 -1.93 -8.57 -7.43
N MET A 229 -1.33 -7.47 -7.91
CA MET A 229 -1.71 -6.12 -7.51
C MET A 229 -1.39 -5.09 -8.60
N TYR A 230 -2.06 -3.95 -8.55
CA TYR A 230 -1.76 -2.82 -9.43
C TYR A 230 -0.53 -2.07 -8.95
N SER A 231 0.43 -1.82 -9.85
CA SER A 231 1.71 -1.21 -9.50
C SER A 231 1.55 0.21 -9.00
N LEU A 232 0.66 1.00 -9.60
CA LEU A 232 0.45 2.40 -9.21
C LEU A 232 -0.04 2.51 -7.75
N GLU A 233 -1.00 1.65 -7.37
CA GLU A 233 -1.52 1.62 -5.99
C GLU A 233 -0.42 1.24 -5.00
N ALA A 234 0.34 0.17 -5.28
CA ALA A 234 1.42 -0.28 -4.41
C ALA A 234 2.57 0.74 -4.27
N LEU A 235 2.85 1.53 -5.32
CA LEU A 235 3.86 2.58 -5.29
C LEU A 235 3.38 3.86 -4.62
N SER A 236 2.08 4.15 -4.67
CA SER A 236 1.49 5.33 -4.04
C SER A 236 1.43 5.21 -2.51
N GLU A 237 1.40 3.99 -1.99
CA GLU A 237 1.34 3.72 -0.56
C GLU A 237 2.70 3.87 0.12
N VAL A 238 2.73 4.62 1.22
CA VAL A 238 3.98 4.97 1.91
C VAL A 238 4.67 3.73 2.45
N GLY A 239 5.94 3.55 2.07
CA GLY A 239 6.79 2.47 2.59
C GLY A 239 6.52 1.09 1.98
N VAL A 240 5.42 0.90 1.25
CA VAL A 240 5.05 -0.39 0.63
C VAL A 240 6.11 -0.85 -0.36
N TRP A 241 6.51 0.01 -1.31
CA TRP A 241 7.51 -0.35 -2.31
C TRP A 241 8.84 -0.80 -1.68
N ARG A 242 9.30 -0.06 -0.67
CA ARG A 242 10.55 -0.36 0.03
C ARG A 242 10.46 -1.70 0.77
N ALA A 243 9.37 -1.94 1.50
CA ALA A 243 9.16 -3.19 2.23
C ALA A 243 8.98 -4.38 1.27
N LEU A 244 8.29 -4.19 0.15
CA LEU A 244 8.10 -5.22 -0.87
C LEU A 244 9.44 -5.64 -1.47
N LYS A 245 10.29 -4.70 -1.88
CA LYS A 245 11.63 -5.00 -2.39
C LYS A 245 12.48 -5.78 -1.39
N ARG A 246 12.47 -5.37 -0.12
CA ARG A 246 13.21 -6.07 0.95
C ARG A 246 12.69 -7.49 1.14
N THR A 247 11.37 -7.65 1.17
CA THR A 247 10.71 -8.95 1.35
C THR A 247 11.03 -9.89 0.19
N LEU A 248 10.96 -9.41 -1.06
CA LEU A 248 11.22 -10.22 -2.26
C LEU A 248 12.71 -10.51 -2.49
N ASN A 249 13.61 -9.65 -2.05
CA ASN A 249 15.05 -9.90 -2.14
C ASN A 249 15.52 -10.97 -1.14
N HIS A 250 14.88 -11.06 0.03
CA HIS A 250 15.28 -11.96 1.11
C HIS A 250 14.34 -13.17 1.30
N ASN A 251 13.20 -13.20 0.60
CA ASN A 251 12.13 -14.19 0.78
C ASN A 251 11.66 -14.30 2.24
N ARG A 252 11.68 -13.17 2.96
CA ARG A 252 11.34 -13.10 4.40
C ARG A 252 10.36 -11.98 4.66
N LEU A 253 9.22 -12.35 5.23
CA LEU A 253 8.20 -11.44 5.69
C LEU A 253 8.44 -11.07 7.15
N GLU A 254 8.58 -9.78 7.42
CA GLU A 254 8.59 -9.23 8.78
C GLU A 254 7.30 -8.46 9.01
N ILE A 255 6.46 -8.94 9.93
CA ILE A 255 5.28 -8.19 10.37
C ILE A 255 5.74 -7.16 11.39
N GLN A 256 5.61 -5.88 11.05
CA GLN A 256 6.06 -4.78 11.89
C GLN A 256 4.86 -3.97 12.39
N PRO A 257 4.87 -3.50 13.65
CA PRO A 257 3.88 -2.53 14.10
C PRO A 257 4.01 -1.25 13.28
N LEU A 258 2.88 -0.60 12.97
CA LEU A 258 2.86 0.68 12.27
C LEU A 258 3.26 1.82 13.23
N GLU A 259 4.52 1.83 13.68
CA GLU A 259 5.03 2.78 14.70
C GLU A 259 5.15 4.22 14.19
N MET A 260 5.10 4.41 12.87
CA MET A 260 5.28 5.71 12.20
C MET A 260 4.29 6.79 12.67
N PHE A 261 3.17 6.42 13.31
CA PHE A 261 2.16 7.36 13.80
C PHE A 261 2.08 7.50 15.33
N TYR A 262 2.69 6.61 16.13
CA TYR A 262 2.53 6.58 17.59
C TYR A 262 3.81 6.17 18.34
N PRO A 263 4.76 7.10 18.54
CA PRO A 263 6.05 6.83 19.18
C PRO A 263 5.99 6.48 20.69
N PHE A 264 4.80 6.43 21.29
CA PHE A 264 4.61 6.15 22.73
C PHE A 264 3.78 4.88 23.00
N GLY A 265 3.67 3.96 22.02
CA GLY A 265 2.98 2.67 22.21
C GLY A 265 3.83 1.69 23.03
N GLY A 266 3.36 1.31 24.22
CA GLY A 266 4.11 0.63 25.27
C GLY A 266 4.54 -0.84 25.07
N SER A 267 4.55 -1.39 23.86
CA SER A 267 5.21 -2.69 23.59
C SER A 267 5.39 -2.91 22.09
N ALA A 268 6.62 -2.81 21.60
CA ALA A 268 6.98 -3.20 20.25
C ALA A 268 7.21 -4.72 20.22
N GLN A 269 6.12 -5.48 20.03
CA GLN A 269 6.30 -6.89 19.69
C GLN A 269 7.03 -6.96 18.35
N LYS A 270 8.07 -7.80 18.29
CA LYS A 270 8.84 -8.05 17.07
C LYS A 270 8.72 -9.54 16.74
N PRO A 271 7.70 -9.94 15.96
CA PRO A 271 7.58 -11.30 15.46
C PRO A 271 8.85 -11.72 14.71
N GLU A 272 9.15 -13.02 14.78
CA GLU A 272 10.22 -13.59 13.96
C GLU A 272 9.89 -13.48 12.47
N PRO A 273 10.90 -13.27 11.60
CA PRO A 273 10.68 -13.26 10.16
C PRO A 273 10.16 -14.62 9.67
N ILE A 274 9.14 -14.58 8.82
CA ILE A 274 8.53 -15.77 8.21
C ILE A 274 9.15 -15.97 6.83
N ASP A 275 9.75 -17.13 6.56
CA ASP A 275 10.21 -17.49 5.21
C ASP A 275 8.98 -17.68 4.30
N ILE A 276 8.95 -17.01 3.16
CA ILE A 276 7.82 -17.06 2.21
C ILE A 276 8.29 -17.37 0.78
N ASN A 277 7.44 -18.05 0.02
CA ASN A 277 7.63 -18.40 -1.38
C ASN A 277 6.45 -17.91 -2.23
N VAL A 278 6.48 -16.63 -2.62
CA VAL A 278 5.39 -15.97 -3.34
C VAL A 278 5.86 -15.48 -4.71
N LYS A 279 5.04 -15.69 -5.74
CA LYS A 279 5.22 -15.05 -7.05
C LYS A 279 4.39 -13.78 -7.14
N VAL A 280 5.05 -12.63 -7.22
CA VAL A 280 4.37 -11.33 -7.34
C VAL A 280 4.18 -10.95 -8.81
N ILE A 281 2.94 -10.63 -9.18
CA ILE A 281 2.54 -10.11 -10.49
C ILE A 281 2.07 -8.67 -10.31
N LEU A 282 2.84 -7.72 -10.87
CA LEU A 282 2.46 -6.31 -10.92
C LEU A 282 1.77 -6.01 -12.25
N ILE A 283 0.60 -5.37 -12.18
CA ILE A 283 -0.14 -4.90 -13.35
C ILE A 283 0.00 -3.37 -13.40
N GLY A 284 0.51 -2.85 -14.51
CA GLY A 284 0.78 -1.43 -14.66
C GLY A 284 0.89 -0.98 -16.10
N ASP A 285 0.98 0.33 -16.29
CA ASP A 285 1.20 0.93 -17.61
C ASP A 285 2.66 0.81 -18.06
N ARG A 286 2.87 1.00 -19.36
CA ARG A 286 4.20 0.92 -19.98
C ARG A 286 5.14 2.01 -19.46
N SER A 287 4.66 3.24 -19.30
CA SER A 287 5.49 4.38 -18.85
C SER A 287 6.09 4.14 -17.46
N LEU A 288 5.29 3.62 -16.54
CA LEU A 288 5.68 3.30 -15.18
C LEU A 288 6.67 2.14 -15.15
N TYR A 289 6.47 1.11 -15.99
CA TYR A 289 7.44 0.04 -16.15
C TYR A 289 8.80 0.59 -16.61
N GLU A 290 8.83 1.42 -17.66
CA GLU A 290 10.10 1.97 -18.16
C GLU A 290 10.77 2.88 -17.12
N LEU A 291 10.00 3.66 -16.36
CA LEU A 291 10.51 4.48 -15.26
C LEU A 291 11.16 3.62 -14.16
N LEU A 292 10.48 2.59 -13.68
CA LEU A 292 11.04 1.67 -12.67
C LEU A 292 12.26 0.93 -13.24
N TYR A 293 12.18 0.48 -14.49
CA TYR A 293 13.28 -0.21 -15.12
C TYR A 293 14.51 0.70 -15.25
N GLU A 294 14.35 1.96 -15.63
CA GLU A 294 15.48 2.89 -15.81
C GLU A 294 16.09 3.33 -14.48
N TYR A 295 15.27 3.66 -13.49
CA TYR A 295 15.71 4.35 -12.27
C TYR A 295 15.79 3.47 -11.01
N GLU A 296 15.19 2.28 -10.98
CA GLU A 296 15.22 1.37 -9.81
C GLU A 296 16.10 0.13 -10.05
N GLU A 297 17.26 0.08 -9.41
CA GLU A 297 18.24 -1.01 -9.63
C GLU A 297 17.69 -2.40 -9.25
N ASP A 298 17.01 -2.48 -8.10
CA ASP A 298 16.44 -3.74 -7.58
C ASP A 298 15.24 -4.21 -8.39
N PHE A 299 14.54 -3.31 -9.08
CA PHE A 299 13.39 -3.67 -9.90
C PHE A 299 13.78 -4.70 -10.96
N ARG A 300 14.92 -4.50 -11.63
CA ARG A 300 15.47 -5.43 -12.63
C ARG A 300 15.86 -6.79 -12.04
N LYS A 301 16.29 -6.80 -10.78
CA LYS A 301 16.72 -8.02 -10.08
C LYS A 301 15.53 -8.87 -9.64
N ILE A 302 14.45 -8.21 -9.20
CA ILE A 302 13.24 -8.84 -8.68
C ILE A 302 12.29 -9.21 -9.83
N PHE A 303 11.93 -8.28 -10.69
CA PHE A 303 10.95 -8.45 -11.77
C PHE A 303 11.63 -8.77 -13.10
N LYS A 304 11.97 -10.04 -13.27
CA LYS A 304 12.71 -10.54 -14.46
C LYS A 304 11.83 -10.85 -15.66
N VAL A 305 10.54 -11.10 -15.43
CA VAL A 305 9.60 -11.52 -16.47
C VAL A 305 8.68 -10.34 -16.81
N ARG A 306 8.84 -9.81 -18.03
CA ARG A 306 7.95 -8.80 -18.61
C ARG A 306 6.91 -9.51 -19.47
N VAL A 307 5.63 -9.26 -19.21
CA VAL A 307 4.51 -9.71 -20.06
C VAL A 307 3.82 -8.47 -20.58
N GLU A 308 3.88 -8.25 -21.89
CA GLU A 308 3.22 -7.13 -22.55
C GLU A 308 1.95 -7.60 -23.25
N PHE A 309 0.88 -6.83 -23.09
CA PHE A 309 -0.34 -7.00 -23.84
C PHE A 309 -0.35 -5.96 -24.96
N ASP A 310 -0.35 -6.43 -26.20
CA ASP A 310 -0.58 -5.56 -27.37
C ASP A 310 -2.06 -5.14 -27.40
N GLU A 311 -2.33 -3.96 -27.91
CA GLU A 311 -3.68 -3.40 -28.06
C GLU A 311 -4.35 -3.85 -29.36
N GLU A 312 -3.60 -4.52 -30.23
CA GLU A 312 -4.03 -5.02 -31.52
C GLU A 312 -3.57 -6.46 -31.72
N MET A 313 -4.36 -7.26 -32.44
CA MET A 313 -4.02 -8.61 -32.82
C MET A 313 -4.19 -8.83 -34.33
N ALA A 314 -3.36 -9.70 -34.90
CA ALA A 314 -3.44 -10.04 -36.31
C ALA A 314 -4.75 -10.79 -36.60
N MET A 315 -5.45 -10.36 -37.64
CA MET A 315 -6.71 -10.99 -38.04
C MET A 315 -6.44 -12.39 -38.61
N SER A 316 -7.16 -13.39 -38.11
CA SER A 316 -7.16 -14.76 -38.61
C SER A 316 -8.50 -15.44 -38.32
N ASP A 317 -8.81 -16.54 -39.02
CA ASP A 317 -10.05 -17.29 -38.78
C ASP A 317 -10.16 -17.79 -37.32
N GLY A 318 -9.02 -18.15 -36.71
CA GLY A 318 -8.93 -18.51 -35.29
C GLY A 318 -9.29 -17.35 -34.38
N VAL A 319 -8.72 -16.16 -34.63
CA VAL A 319 -9.03 -14.94 -33.87
C VAL A 319 -10.51 -14.56 -34.00
N ILE A 320 -11.11 -14.69 -35.20
CA ILE A 320 -12.54 -14.43 -35.40
C ILE A 320 -13.38 -15.38 -34.54
N ALA A 321 -13.04 -16.68 -34.50
CA ALA A 321 -13.72 -17.65 -33.66
C ALA A 321 -13.57 -17.35 -32.16
N GLU A 322 -12.37 -16.98 -31.71
CA GLU A 322 -12.13 -16.56 -30.32
C GLU A 322 -12.91 -15.29 -29.96
N TYR A 323 -12.99 -14.31 -30.86
CA TYR A 323 -13.76 -13.08 -30.68
C TYR A 323 -15.25 -13.38 -30.52
N ALA A 324 -15.80 -14.27 -31.35
CA ALA A 324 -17.17 -14.73 -31.25
C ALA A 324 -17.42 -15.48 -29.94
N GLY A 325 -16.48 -16.35 -29.54
CA GLY A 325 -16.52 -17.07 -28.26
C GLY A 325 -16.51 -16.12 -27.07
N ARG A 326 -15.67 -15.08 -27.08
CA ARG A 326 -15.63 -14.06 -26.02
C ARG A 326 -16.91 -13.23 -25.96
N LEU A 327 -17.46 -12.82 -27.10
CA LEU A 327 -18.75 -12.11 -27.13
C LEU A 327 -19.88 -12.98 -26.59
N ARG A 328 -19.87 -14.28 -26.90
CA ARG A 328 -20.81 -15.24 -26.35
C ARG A 328 -20.65 -15.42 -24.84
N ALA A 329 -19.42 -15.60 -24.36
CA ALA A 329 -19.13 -15.71 -22.94
C ALA A 329 -19.55 -14.45 -22.17
N LEU A 330 -19.36 -13.27 -22.76
CA LEU A 330 -19.85 -12.00 -22.19
C LEU A 330 -21.38 -11.99 -22.11
N SER A 331 -22.07 -12.37 -23.18
CA SER A 331 -23.54 -12.45 -23.23
C SER A 331 -24.09 -13.40 -22.17
N GLU A 332 -23.46 -14.56 -21.96
CA GLU A 332 -23.87 -15.51 -20.92
C GLU A 332 -23.57 -14.99 -19.50
N LYS A 333 -22.38 -14.39 -19.30
CA LYS A 333 -21.96 -13.87 -17.99
C LYS A 333 -22.84 -12.70 -17.51
N GLU A 334 -23.20 -11.80 -18.42
CA GLU A 334 -23.95 -10.56 -18.09
C GLU A 334 -25.44 -10.64 -18.43
N GLY A 335 -25.92 -11.77 -18.97
CA GLY A 335 -27.32 -11.93 -19.36
C GLY A 335 -27.74 -11.09 -20.56
N LEU A 336 -26.81 -10.72 -21.45
CA LEU A 336 -27.11 -9.96 -22.66
C LEU A 336 -27.86 -10.84 -23.66
N TYR A 337 -28.71 -10.22 -24.50
CA TYR A 337 -29.35 -10.91 -25.62
C TYR A 337 -28.33 -11.52 -26.58
N PRO A 338 -28.67 -12.67 -27.22
CA PRO A 338 -27.80 -13.31 -28.20
C PRO A 338 -27.54 -12.38 -29.39
N PHE A 339 -26.30 -12.39 -29.87
CA PHE A 339 -25.86 -11.63 -31.03
C PHE A 339 -25.98 -12.49 -32.29
N ASP A 340 -26.68 -11.99 -33.31
CA ASP A 340 -26.71 -12.65 -34.61
C ASP A 340 -25.40 -12.43 -35.39
N ARG A 341 -25.24 -13.13 -36.51
CA ARG A 341 -24.06 -13.01 -37.37
C ARG A 341 -23.81 -11.58 -37.88
N GLY A 342 -24.86 -10.79 -38.06
CA GLY A 342 -24.75 -9.41 -38.53
C GLY A 342 -24.26 -8.48 -37.42
N ALA A 343 -24.73 -8.67 -36.19
CA ALA A 343 -24.27 -7.95 -35.02
C ALA A 343 -22.80 -8.29 -34.72
N PHE A 344 -22.43 -9.56 -34.76
CA PHE A 344 -21.03 -9.96 -34.61
C PHE A 344 -20.13 -9.32 -35.67
N ALA A 345 -20.53 -9.34 -36.95
CA ALA A 345 -19.79 -8.69 -38.02
C ALA A 345 -19.63 -7.17 -37.77
N ALA A 346 -20.69 -6.48 -37.33
CA ALA A 346 -20.63 -5.05 -37.01
C ALA A 346 -19.69 -4.74 -35.82
N VAL A 347 -19.69 -5.59 -34.78
CA VAL A 347 -18.75 -5.47 -33.65
C VAL A 347 -17.31 -5.71 -34.10
N LEU A 348 -17.09 -6.69 -34.98
CA LEU A 348 -15.77 -7.00 -35.52
C LEU A 348 -15.24 -5.87 -36.43
N GLU A 349 -16.09 -5.30 -37.28
CA GLU A 349 -15.78 -4.11 -38.10
C GLU A 349 -15.38 -2.92 -37.21
N TYR A 350 -16.08 -2.72 -36.10
CA TYR A 350 -15.69 -1.72 -35.10
C TYR A 350 -14.31 -2.02 -34.53
N GLY A 351 -14.04 -3.27 -34.13
CA GLY A 351 -12.74 -3.68 -33.61
C GLY A 351 -11.58 -3.48 -34.60
N VAL A 352 -11.81 -3.74 -35.89
CA VAL A 352 -10.85 -3.47 -36.98
C VAL A 352 -10.63 -1.97 -37.16
N ARG A 353 -11.70 -1.16 -37.06
CA ARG A 353 -11.61 0.30 -37.12
C ARG A 353 -10.80 0.87 -35.94
N GLN A 354 -10.98 0.34 -34.73
CA GLN A 354 -10.20 0.74 -33.55
C GLN A 354 -8.71 0.40 -33.68
N ALA A 355 -8.37 -0.74 -34.30
CA ALA A 355 -6.98 -1.09 -34.58
C ALA A 355 -6.32 -0.24 -35.69
N GLY A 356 -7.09 0.60 -36.41
CA GLY A 356 -6.56 1.48 -37.46
C GLY A 356 -5.96 0.77 -38.68
N ARG A 357 -5.96 -0.57 -38.73
CA ARG A 357 -5.34 -1.39 -39.79
C ARG A 357 -6.27 -2.51 -40.23
N ARG A 358 -6.44 -2.66 -41.55
CA ARG A 358 -7.40 -3.63 -42.13
C ARG A 358 -7.09 -5.09 -41.80
N ASN A 359 -5.84 -5.43 -41.50
CA ASN A 359 -5.38 -6.78 -41.18
C ASN A 359 -5.25 -7.05 -39.68
N LYS A 360 -5.76 -6.14 -38.84
CA LYS A 360 -5.73 -6.27 -37.38
C LYS A 360 -7.10 -5.95 -36.78
N VAL A 361 -7.31 -6.44 -35.56
CA VAL A 361 -8.48 -6.15 -34.72
C VAL A 361 -7.99 -5.76 -33.33
N THR A 362 -8.71 -4.87 -32.65
CA THR A 362 -8.33 -4.46 -31.29
C THR A 362 -8.36 -5.63 -30.30
N ALA A 363 -7.41 -5.64 -29.38
CA ALA A 363 -7.38 -6.49 -28.20
C ALA A 363 -7.93 -5.78 -26.95
N ARG A 364 -8.43 -4.54 -27.09
CA ARG A 364 -9.11 -3.81 -26.01
C ARG A 364 -10.54 -4.33 -25.84
N PHE A 365 -10.67 -5.47 -25.18
CA PHE A 365 -11.96 -6.13 -25.00
C PHE A 365 -12.98 -5.34 -24.17
N VAL A 366 -12.53 -4.35 -23.37
CA VAL A 366 -13.41 -3.45 -22.63
C VAL A 366 -14.27 -2.62 -23.57
N ASP A 367 -13.67 -2.03 -24.61
CA ASP A 367 -14.40 -1.21 -25.60
C ASP A 367 -15.47 -2.03 -26.35
N ILE A 368 -15.17 -3.31 -26.58
CA ILE A 368 -16.07 -4.27 -27.22
C ILE A 368 -17.21 -4.66 -26.28
N ALA A 369 -16.90 -4.88 -24.99
CA ALA A 369 -17.90 -5.20 -23.99
C ALA A 369 -18.89 -4.04 -23.79
N ASP A 370 -18.40 -2.81 -23.73
CA ASP A 370 -19.23 -1.61 -23.63
C ASP A 370 -20.13 -1.46 -24.86
N LEU A 371 -19.58 -1.64 -26.07
CA LEU A 371 -20.38 -1.64 -27.29
C LEU A 371 -21.44 -2.74 -27.28
N ALA A 372 -21.12 -3.93 -26.79
CA ALA A 372 -22.07 -5.03 -26.68
C ALA A 372 -23.22 -4.70 -25.71
N ARG A 373 -22.93 -4.09 -24.57
CA ARG A 373 -23.94 -3.62 -23.60
C ARG A 373 -24.85 -2.55 -24.20
N GLU A 374 -24.28 -1.56 -24.89
CA GLU A 374 -25.06 -0.52 -25.58
C GLU A 374 -25.92 -1.10 -26.71
N ALA A 375 -25.40 -2.08 -27.47
CA ALA A 375 -26.17 -2.76 -28.52
C ALA A 375 -27.31 -3.61 -27.95
N HIS A 376 -27.09 -4.27 -26.80
CA HIS A 376 -28.14 -4.97 -26.06
C HIS A 376 -29.23 -4.01 -25.60
N TYR A 377 -28.86 -2.86 -25.02
CA TYR A 377 -29.80 -1.82 -24.62
C TYR A 377 -30.66 -1.35 -25.80
N ASN A 378 -30.05 -1.09 -26.96
CA ASN A 378 -30.77 -0.69 -28.16
C ASN A 378 -31.74 -1.77 -28.67
N ALA A 379 -31.35 -3.05 -28.60
CA ALA A 379 -32.23 -4.16 -28.95
C ALA A 379 -33.45 -4.23 -28.02
N ALA A 380 -33.22 -4.08 -26.71
CA ALA A 380 -34.28 -4.06 -25.71
C ALA A 380 -35.23 -2.86 -25.91
N ALA A 381 -34.69 -1.67 -26.20
CA ALA A 381 -35.48 -0.49 -26.50
C ALA A 381 -36.33 -0.63 -27.77
N ALA A 382 -35.87 -1.43 -28.74
CA ALA A 382 -36.62 -1.78 -29.94
C ALA A 382 -37.64 -2.93 -29.73
N GLY A 383 -37.73 -3.49 -28.52
CA GLY A 383 -38.60 -4.62 -28.21
C GLY A 383 -38.11 -5.96 -28.80
N GLU A 384 -36.83 -6.05 -29.16
CA GLU A 384 -36.23 -7.26 -29.72
C GLU A 384 -35.47 -8.06 -28.65
N SER A 385 -35.39 -9.38 -28.83
CA SER A 385 -34.66 -10.31 -27.95
C SER A 385 -33.37 -10.85 -28.56
N VAL A 386 -32.97 -10.33 -29.73
CA VAL A 386 -31.75 -10.70 -30.45
C VAL A 386 -31.05 -9.41 -30.88
N VAL A 387 -29.74 -9.30 -30.64
CA VAL A 387 -28.97 -8.16 -31.10
C VAL A 387 -28.65 -8.34 -32.59
N ARG A 388 -29.00 -7.35 -33.40
CA ARG A 388 -28.76 -7.29 -34.85
C ARG A 388 -27.79 -6.16 -35.19
N ALA A 389 -27.25 -6.18 -36.41
CA ALA A 389 -26.32 -5.16 -36.90
C ALA A 389 -26.82 -3.71 -36.71
N ALA A 390 -28.13 -3.49 -36.87
CA ALA A 390 -28.74 -2.16 -36.70
C ALA A 390 -28.58 -1.62 -35.27
N HIS A 391 -28.70 -2.48 -34.25
CA HIS A 391 -28.55 -2.08 -32.85
C HIS A 391 -27.11 -1.69 -32.51
N VAL A 392 -26.14 -2.43 -33.05
CA VAL A 392 -24.71 -2.14 -32.90
C VAL A 392 -24.36 -0.82 -33.58
N ARG A 393 -24.82 -0.60 -34.82
CA ARG A 393 -24.61 0.68 -35.51
C ARG A 393 -25.29 1.85 -34.82
N GLY A 394 -26.50 1.63 -34.28
CA GLY A 394 -27.20 2.59 -33.43
C GLY A 394 -26.39 2.97 -32.19
N ALA A 395 -25.79 1.99 -31.53
CA ALA A 395 -24.95 2.21 -30.35
C ALA A 395 -23.72 3.06 -30.71
N LEU A 396 -23.06 2.73 -31.84
CA LEU A 396 -21.94 3.52 -32.34
C LEU A 396 -22.34 4.96 -32.70
N SER A 397 -23.48 5.17 -33.36
CA SER A 397 -23.94 6.53 -33.67
C SER A 397 -24.25 7.33 -32.41
N SER A 398 -24.90 6.72 -31.41
CA SER A 398 -25.18 7.38 -30.14
C SER A 398 -23.89 7.67 -29.37
N LYS A 399 -22.90 6.77 -29.40
CA LYS A 399 -21.56 7.02 -28.84
C LYS A 399 -20.89 8.22 -29.50
N MET A 400 -20.96 8.33 -30.83
CA MET A 400 -20.43 9.50 -31.55
C MET A 400 -21.17 10.78 -31.20
N GLU A 401 -22.50 10.77 -31.19
CA GLU A 401 -23.33 11.94 -30.88
C GLU A 401 -23.04 12.52 -29.48
N ARG A 402 -22.76 11.65 -28.50
CA ARG A 402 -22.37 12.09 -27.14
C ARG A 402 -21.05 12.87 -27.10
N HIS A 403 -20.16 12.70 -28.08
CA HIS A 403 -18.80 13.26 -28.06
C HIS A 403 -18.52 14.27 -29.19
N ASN A 404 -19.37 14.36 -30.22
CA ASN A 404 -19.10 15.12 -31.44
C ASN A 404 -19.53 16.59 -31.39
N LEU A 405 -19.80 17.17 -30.21
CA LEU A 405 -20.24 18.57 -30.11
C LEU A 405 -19.25 19.53 -30.79
N ILE A 406 -17.95 19.38 -30.53
CA ILE A 406 -16.93 20.24 -31.13
C ILE A 406 -16.85 20.04 -32.65
N GLU A 407 -16.94 18.79 -33.12
CA GLU A 407 -17.00 18.50 -34.55
C GLU A 407 -18.23 19.17 -35.21
N THR A 408 -19.39 19.09 -34.57
CA THR A 408 -20.63 19.71 -35.05
C THR A 408 -20.50 21.23 -35.10
N ARG A 409 -19.94 21.86 -34.06
CA ARG A 409 -19.67 23.31 -34.05
C ARG A 409 -18.71 23.73 -35.16
N ILE A 410 -17.66 22.95 -35.43
CA ILE A 410 -16.75 23.24 -36.55
C ILE A 410 -17.47 23.17 -37.89
N ARG A 411 -18.36 22.18 -38.10
CA ARG A 411 -19.17 22.10 -39.33
C ARG A 411 -20.14 23.27 -39.46
N GLU A 412 -20.79 23.69 -38.37
CA GLU A 412 -21.64 24.89 -38.35
C GLU A 412 -20.84 26.13 -38.74
N MET A 413 -19.66 26.34 -38.14
CA MET A 413 -18.78 27.47 -38.47
C MET A 413 -18.35 27.48 -39.94
N ILE A 414 -18.13 26.31 -40.56
CA ILE A 414 -17.84 26.21 -42.00
C ILE A 414 -19.07 26.60 -42.82
N GLN A 415 -20.26 26.10 -42.47
CA GLN A 415 -21.51 26.39 -43.17
C GLN A 415 -21.90 27.87 -43.11
N GLU A 416 -21.64 28.52 -41.96
CA GLU A 416 -21.89 29.94 -41.75
C GLU A 416 -20.83 30.84 -42.41
N GLY A 417 -19.73 30.27 -42.90
CA GLY A 417 -18.60 31.02 -43.48
C GLY A 417 -17.70 31.70 -42.43
N THR A 418 -17.88 31.38 -41.15
CA THR A 418 -16.98 31.82 -40.05
C THR A 418 -15.62 31.15 -40.19
N LEU A 419 -15.58 29.86 -40.51
CA LEU A 419 -14.38 29.14 -40.91
C LEU A 419 -14.34 29.04 -42.44
N LEU A 420 -13.32 29.65 -43.04
CA LEU A 420 -13.19 29.78 -44.49
C LEU A 420 -12.62 28.49 -45.08
N VAL A 421 -13.50 27.61 -45.54
CA VAL A 421 -13.16 26.39 -46.26
C VAL A 421 -14.04 26.28 -47.50
N ASP A 422 -13.44 26.47 -48.67
CA ASP A 422 -14.13 26.29 -49.93
C ASP A 422 -14.24 24.78 -50.25
N VAL A 423 -15.43 24.29 -50.55
CA VAL A 423 -15.67 22.88 -50.92
C VAL A 423 -16.11 22.69 -52.38
N GLN A 424 -16.09 23.79 -53.15
CA GLN A 424 -16.47 23.82 -54.56
C GLN A 424 -15.57 24.80 -55.32
N GLY A 425 -15.48 24.62 -56.64
CA GLY A 425 -14.69 25.49 -57.50
C GLY A 425 -13.19 25.18 -57.46
N SER A 426 -12.38 26.16 -57.85
CA SER A 426 -10.93 26.03 -57.93
C SER A 426 -10.22 27.35 -57.64
N SER A 427 -9.06 27.29 -57.01
CA SER A 427 -8.27 28.47 -56.60
C SER A 427 -6.78 28.24 -56.81
N VAL A 428 -6.03 29.29 -57.16
CA VAL A 428 -4.57 29.24 -57.35
C VAL A 428 -3.90 29.41 -55.99
N GLY A 429 -2.92 28.56 -55.70
CA GLY A 429 -2.15 28.62 -54.45
C GLY A 429 -2.94 28.22 -53.22
N GLN A 430 -4.12 27.61 -53.35
CA GLN A 430 -4.97 27.20 -52.24
C GLN A 430 -5.36 25.73 -52.36
N VAL A 431 -5.31 25.00 -51.26
CA VAL A 431 -5.70 23.59 -51.19
C VAL A 431 -6.27 23.27 -49.81
N ASN A 432 -7.20 22.33 -49.76
CA ASN A 432 -7.72 21.82 -48.50
C ASN A 432 -6.82 20.69 -47.97
N GLY A 433 -6.15 20.94 -46.85
CA GLY A 433 -5.52 19.92 -46.02
C GLY A 433 -6.50 19.20 -45.11
N LEU A 434 -6.07 18.10 -44.52
CA LEU A 434 -6.78 17.42 -43.43
C LEU A 434 -5.89 17.41 -42.18
N SER A 435 -6.49 17.73 -41.05
CA SER A 435 -5.88 17.57 -39.73
C SER A 435 -6.78 16.72 -38.84
N VAL A 436 -6.19 16.03 -37.87
CA VAL A 436 -6.92 15.22 -36.88
C VAL A 436 -6.92 15.98 -35.57
N LEU A 437 -8.11 16.14 -34.99
CA LEU A 437 -8.28 16.60 -33.62
C LEU A 437 -8.70 15.43 -32.75
N GLU A 438 -8.14 15.36 -31.55
CA GLU A 438 -8.51 14.37 -30.53
C GLU A 438 -8.87 15.11 -29.25
N ILE A 439 -10.07 14.83 -28.72
CA ILE A 439 -10.61 15.45 -27.51
C ILE A 439 -11.24 14.35 -26.67
N GLY A 440 -10.68 14.08 -25.49
CA GLY A 440 -11.26 13.13 -24.54
C GLY A 440 -11.52 11.73 -25.12
N GLY A 441 -10.62 11.23 -25.97
CA GLY A 441 -10.75 9.92 -26.63
C GLY A 441 -11.68 9.89 -27.85
N TYR A 442 -12.23 11.04 -28.25
CA TYR A 442 -12.95 11.19 -29.52
C TYR A 442 -12.07 11.91 -30.54
N SER A 443 -11.77 11.23 -31.64
CA SER A 443 -10.96 11.77 -32.74
C SER A 443 -11.78 11.98 -33.99
N PHE A 444 -11.61 13.14 -34.63
CA PHE A 444 -12.27 13.48 -35.89
C PHE A 444 -11.34 14.30 -36.79
N GLY A 445 -11.56 14.17 -38.10
CA GLY A 445 -10.84 14.96 -39.09
C GLY A 445 -11.51 16.31 -39.31
N LYS A 446 -10.72 17.39 -39.38
CA LYS A 446 -11.19 18.70 -39.85
C LYS A 446 -10.43 19.13 -41.10
N PRO A 447 -11.11 19.71 -42.11
CA PRO A 447 -10.44 20.34 -43.23
C PRO A 447 -9.74 21.61 -42.76
N VAL A 448 -8.59 21.91 -43.37
CA VAL A 448 -7.83 23.13 -43.11
C VAL A 448 -7.44 23.76 -44.43
N ARG A 449 -7.71 25.05 -44.59
CA ARG A 449 -7.32 25.78 -45.80
C ARG A 449 -5.84 26.13 -45.72
N ILE A 450 -5.06 25.62 -46.66
CA ILE A 450 -3.63 25.91 -46.76
C ILE A 450 -3.42 26.81 -47.99
N THR A 451 -2.75 27.93 -47.79
CA THR A 451 -2.43 28.89 -48.84
C THR A 451 -0.94 28.98 -49.06
N ALA A 452 -0.55 29.17 -50.31
CA ALA A 452 0.81 29.43 -50.73
C ALA A 452 0.83 30.62 -51.68
N THR A 453 1.79 31.51 -51.48
CA THR A 453 2.09 32.61 -52.39
C THR A 453 3.54 32.49 -52.84
N ALA A 454 3.84 32.92 -54.07
CA ALA A 454 5.18 32.90 -54.61
C ALA A 454 5.48 34.20 -55.35
N ALA A 455 6.68 34.75 -55.12
CA ALA A 455 7.20 35.93 -55.78
C ALA A 455 8.69 35.76 -56.09
N LEU A 456 9.21 36.60 -56.98
CA LEU A 456 10.63 36.67 -57.25
C LEU A 456 11.35 37.25 -56.02
N GLY A 457 12.35 36.53 -55.50
CA GLY A 457 13.08 36.98 -54.33
C GLY A 457 14.21 36.03 -53.92
N LYS A 458 14.83 36.30 -52.77
CA LYS A 458 15.92 35.47 -52.19
C LYS A 458 15.57 34.89 -50.82
N ALA A 459 14.35 35.12 -50.32
CA ALA A 459 13.94 34.71 -48.98
C ALA A 459 13.76 33.19 -48.84
N GLY A 460 13.61 32.47 -49.95
CA GLY A 460 13.34 31.04 -49.96
C GLY A 460 11.91 30.73 -49.55
N LEU A 461 11.74 29.63 -48.82
CA LEU A 461 10.45 29.18 -48.31
C LEU A 461 10.24 29.73 -46.90
N ILE A 462 9.13 30.43 -46.70
CA ILE A 462 8.72 31.05 -45.44
C ILE A 462 7.54 30.24 -44.91
N ASN A 463 7.73 29.62 -43.74
CA ASN A 463 6.64 28.99 -43.00
C ASN A 463 6.04 30.04 -42.04
N ILE A 464 4.85 30.55 -42.36
CA ILE A 464 4.20 31.58 -41.54
C ILE A 464 3.97 31.10 -40.11
N GLU A 465 3.62 29.81 -39.93
CA GLU A 465 3.40 29.27 -38.58
C GLU A 465 4.67 29.21 -37.76
N ARG A 466 5.82 28.99 -38.39
CA ARG A 466 7.11 29.04 -37.67
C ARG A 466 7.45 30.46 -37.25
N GLU A 467 7.30 31.42 -38.14
CA GLU A 467 7.55 32.84 -37.84
C GLU A 467 6.61 33.37 -36.74
N ALA A 468 5.40 32.80 -36.63
CA ALA A 468 4.41 33.13 -35.60
C ALA A 468 4.54 32.32 -34.29
N ASN A 469 5.53 31.42 -34.17
CA ASN A 469 5.67 30.47 -33.05
C ASN A 469 4.45 29.52 -32.86
N LEU A 470 3.79 29.16 -33.97
CA LEU A 470 2.68 28.23 -34.06
C LEU A 470 3.07 26.89 -34.70
N SER A 471 4.32 26.71 -35.13
CA SER A 471 4.83 25.48 -35.76
C SER A 471 5.51 24.55 -34.75
N GLY A 472 5.17 23.25 -34.79
CA GLY A 472 5.84 22.21 -34.04
C GLY A 472 7.08 21.61 -34.74
N ARG A 473 7.81 20.74 -34.03
CA ARG A 473 9.13 20.24 -34.47
C ARG A 473 9.03 19.33 -35.69
N PHE A 474 7.97 18.53 -35.81
CA PHE A 474 7.80 17.64 -36.95
C PHE A 474 7.38 18.41 -38.19
N HIS A 475 6.52 19.40 -38.03
CA HIS A 475 6.13 20.30 -39.11
C HIS A 475 7.32 21.11 -39.64
N ASP A 476 8.16 21.67 -38.75
CA ASP A 476 9.41 22.35 -39.14
C ASP A 476 10.35 21.45 -39.96
N LYS A 477 10.46 20.17 -39.57
CA LYS A 477 11.22 19.18 -40.33
C LYS A 477 10.61 18.97 -41.72
N GLY A 478 9.28 18.85 -41.82
CA GLY A 478 8.55 18.75 -43.09
C GLY A 478 8.87 19.93 -44.02
N MET A 479 8.85 21.16 -43.51
CA MET A 479 9.21 22.34 -44.28
C MET A 479 10.65 22.34 -44.80
N HIS A 480 11.59 21.83 -44.00
CA HIS A 480 12.97 21.62 -44.45
C HIS A 480 13.08 20.55 -45.54
N ILE A 481 12.28 19.49 -45.49
CA ILE A 481 12.19 18.46 -46.54
C ILE A 481 11.65 19.07 -47.83
N ILE A 482 10.58 19.88 -47.77
CA ILE A 482 10.04 20.61 -48.93
C ILE A 482 11.10 21.51 -49.56
N ALA A 483 11.83 22.28 -48.75
CA ALA A 483 12.92 23.12 -49.25
C ALA A 483 14.02 22.29 -49.94
N GLY A 484 14.37 21.13 -49.37
CA GLY A 484 15.30 20.17 -49.97
C GLY A 484 14.79 19.63 -51.30
N TYR A 485 13.52 19.23 -51.36
CA TYR A 485 12.84 18.77 -52.57
C TYR A 485 12.91 19.82 -53.69
N LEU A 486 12.55 21.08 -53.41
CA LEU A 486 12.60 22.16 -54.40
C LEU A 486 14.01 22.40 -54.94
N ARG A 487 15.03 22.39 -54.07
CA ARG A 487 16.43 22.52 -54.49
C ARG A 487 16.85 21.36 -55.38
N SER A 488 16.49 20.13 -55.00
CA SER A 488 16.81 18.91 -55.76
C SER A 488 16.18 18.91 -57.16
N LYS A 489 14.98 19.47 -57.30
CA LYS A 489 14.24 19.48 -58.56
C LYS A 489 14.55 20.67 -59.46
N PHE A 490 14.74 21.86 -58.88
CA PHE A 490 14.75 23.11 -59.64
C PHE A 490 16.03 23.95 -59.51
N ALA A 491 16.96 23.58 -58.62
CA ALA A 491 18.15 24.38 -58.33
C ALA A 491 19.48 23.65 -58.59
N GLN A 492 19.51 22.78 -59.61
CA GLN A 492 20.69 21.96 -59.94
C GLN A 492 21.75 22.73 -60.72
N ASP A 493 21.32 23.60 -61.65
CA ASP A 493 22.19 24.41 -62.51
C ASP A 493 22.17 25.91 -62.16
N LYS A 494 21.12 26.38 -61.46
CA LYS A 494 20.94 27.78 -61.07
C LYS A 494 20.43 27.91 -59.63
N PRO A 495 20.77 29.01 -58.92
CA PRO A 495 20.20 29.29 -57.61
C PRO A 495 18.68 29.47 -57.66
N LEU A 496 17.97 28.92 -56.67
CA LEU A 496 16.53 29.11 -56.53
C LEU A 496 16.22 30.56 -56.08
N SER A 497 15.90 31.43 -57.03
CA SER A 497 15.43 32.80 -56.75
C SER A 497 13.93 32.81 -56.47
N LEU A 498 13.55 32.39 -55.27
CA LEU A 498 12.16 32.29 -54.81
C LEU A 498 11.98 33.01 -53.48
N ALA A 499 10.85 33.71 -53.33
CA ALA A 499 10.27 34.06 -52.04
C ALA A 499 8.84 33.51 -52.01
N ALA A 500 8.61 32.45 -51.25
CA ALA A 500 7.30 31.81 -51.15
C ALA A 500 6.87 31.64 -49.71
N SER A 501 5.63 32.00 -49.40
CA SER A 501 5.06 31.89 -48.07
C SER A 501 3.96 30.84 -48.05
N ILE A 502 3.97 29.96 -47.05
CA ILE A 502 2.93 28.96 -46.78
C ILE A 502 2.27 29.28 -45.45
N CYS A 503 0.93 29.22 -45.42
CA CYS A 503 0.11 29.58 -44.27
C CYS A 503 -1.03 28.57 -44.08
N PHE A 504 -1.30 28.21 -42.83
CA PHE A 504 -2.50 27.48 -42.43
C PHE A 504 -3.55 28.49 -41.97
N GLU A 505 -4.49 28.78 -42.87
CA GLU A 505 -5.48 29.83 -42.66
C GLU A 505 -6.37 29.56 -41.44
N GLN A 506 -6.56 30.58 -40.61
CA GLN A 506 -7.36 30.53 -39.37
C GLN A 506 -6.91 29.42 -38.39
N SER A 507 -5.62 29.06 -38.40
CA SER A 507 -5.01 28.15 -37.42
C SER A 507 -4.46 28.92 -36.21
N TYR A 508 -5.14 28.83 -35.06
CA TYR A 508 -4.72 29.52 -33.83
C TYR A 508 -4.14 28.60 -32.74
N SER A 509 -4.25 27.28 -32.90
CA SER A 509 -3.86 26.28 -31.89
C SER A 509 -2.49 25.64 -32.16
N GLY A 510 -1.77 26.14 -33.16
CA GLY A 510 -0.53 25.57 -33.65
C GLY A 510 -0.73 24.36 -34.58
N VAL A 511 0.30 24.03 -35.35
CA VAL A 511 0.34 22.94 -36.33
C VAL A 511 1.58 22.09 -36.07
N ASP A 512 1.41 20.78 -35.91
CA ASP A 512 2.53 19.83 -35.83
C ASP A 512 2.22 18.53 -36.59
N GLY A 513 3.27 17.82 -37.00
CA GLY A 513 3.21 16.66 -37.89
C GLY A 513 3.66 16.95 -39.32
N ASP A 514 3.91 15.90 -40.10
CA ASP A 514 4.41 15.96 -41.49
C ASP A 514 3.35 15.52 -42.52
N SER A 515 2.13 15.23 -42.08
CA SER A 515 1.02 14.75 -42.92
C SER A 515 0.43 15.80 -43.87
N ALA A 516 0.88 17.06 -43.77
CA ALA A 516 0.49 18.14 -44.66
C ALA A 516 1.51 18.38 -45.78
N SER A 517 2.70 17.77 -45.74
CA SER A 517 3.80 18.15 -46.63
C SER A 517 3.50 17.98 -48.12
N SER A 518 2.74 16.95 -48.52
CA SER A 518 2.28 16.83 -49.92
C SER A 518 1.34 17.96 -50.32
N THR A 519 0.48 18.35 -49.39
CA THR A 519 -0.55 19.36 -49.59
C THR A 519 0.09 20.74 -49.76
N GLU A 520 1.08 21.06 -48.93
CA GLU A 520 1.88 22.29 -49.01
C GLU A 520 2.64 22.39 -50.35
N ILE A 521 3.22 21.28 -50.82
CA ILE A 521 3.86 21.25 -52.15
C ILE A 521 2.85 21.51 -53.27
N TYR A 522 1.63 20.97 -53.18
CA TYR A 522 0.60 21.24 -54.19
C TYR A 522 0.20 22.71 -54.21
N ALA A 523 -0.02 23.32 -53.03
CA ALA A 523 -0.28 24.76 -52.91
C ALA A 523 0.85 25.57 -53.56
N LEU A 524 2.10 25.25 -53.23
CA LEU A 524 3.26 25.95 -53.76
C LEU A 524 3.43 25.77 -55.28
N ALA A 525 3.26 24.55 -55.78
CA ALA A 525 3.31 24.26 -57.22
C ALA A 525 2.21 25.00 -57.98
N SER A 526 1.01 25.10 -57.40
CA SER A 526 -0.09 25.90 -57.93
C SER A 526 0.26 27.38 -57.97
N ALA A 527 0.80 27.94 -56.88
CA ALA A 527 1.23 29.33 -56.81
C ALA A 527 2.34 29.67 -57.83
N LEU A 528 3.27 28.74 -58.06
CA LEU A 528 4.37 28.89 -59.02
C LEU A 528 3.93 28.76 -60.48
N SER A 529 3.00 27.85 -60.78
CA SER A 529 2.55 27.55 -62.14
C SER A 529 1.35 28.39 -62.59
N GLY A 530 0.62 29.01 -61.66
CA GLY A 530 -0.65 29.68 -61.92
C GLY A 530 -1.81 28.72 -62.22
N LEU A 531 -1.61 27.40 -62.06
CA LEU A 531 -2.65 26.41 -62.31
C LEU A 531 -3.56 26.28 -61.07
N PRO A 532 -4.88 26.50 -61.20
CA PRO A 532 -5.78 26.44 -60.06
C PRO A 532 -5.99 24.99 -59.59
N LEU A 533 -6.09 24.80 -58.28
CA LEU A 533 -6.41 23.52 -57.66
C LEU A 533 -7.90 23.45 -57.32
N ARG A 534 -8.47 22.26 -57.47
CA ARG A 534 -9.84 21.93 -57.10
C ARG A 534 -10.04 22.01 -55.59
N GLN A 535 -11.04 22.75 -55.14
CA GLN A 535 -11.36 22.92 -53.72
C GLN A 535 -12.34 21.84 -53.21
N ASP A 536 -12.95 21.07 -54.10
CA ASP A 536 -13.79 19.91 -53.75
C ASP A 536 -12.97 18.65 -53.40
N ILE A 537 -11.64 18.76 -53.33
CA ILE A 537 -10.73 17.67 -52.96
C ILE A 537 -9.87 18.13 -51.77
N ALA A 538 -9.93 17.36 -50.68
CA ALA A 538 -9.00 17.50 -49.56
C ALA A 538 -7.84 16.50 -49.67
N VAL A 539 -6.66 16.89 -49.21
CA VAL A 539 -5.40 16.15 -49.39
C VAL A 539 -4.68 15.99 -48.04
N THR A 540 -4.13 14.80 -47.81
CA THR A 540 -3.18 14.51 -46.73
C THR A 540 -2.14 13.52 -47.23
N GLY A 541 -0.90 13.68 -46.77
CA GLY A 541 0.24 12.86 -47.13
C GLY A 541 1.56 13.50 -46.72
N SER A 542 2.48 12.69 -46.19
CA SER A 542 3.88 13.06 -45.99
C SER A 542 4.72 12.71 -47.23
N ILE A 543 5.91 13.32 -47.35
CA ILE A 543 6.85 13.15 -48.47
C ILE A 543 8.26 12.89 -47.94
#